data_AF-A0A225VPX4-F1
#
_entry.id   AF-A0A225VPX4-F1
#
_cell.length_a   1.000
_cell.length_b   1.000
_cell.length_c   1.000
_cell.angle_alpha   90.00
_cell.angle_beta   90.00
_cell.angle_gamma   90.00
#
_symmetry.space_group_name_H-M   'P 1'
#
loop_
_entity.id
_entity.type
_entity.pdbx_description
1 polymer ?
#
loop_
_entity_poly.entity_id
_entity_poly.type
_entity_poly.pdbx_seq_one_letter_code
_entity_poly.pdbx_strand_id
1 'polypeptide(L)'
;MLESLKATLTWPVMTKSVRSWVRNCKQCARNKDRGPRYGKLPKKQWRSGHTKLPNTAKNPQANWVVKQAHRSINNKLCPDSITNMEEWENCLSVVMFAMRAQHHTMMALSPSQAAFGRDMLFACRTEFDWSQQQRRKDEQIQRTTDRENAALLEYEFQPEEMVMVSRSNQRAPKLQQIFDGPFRVHGVRSDGILVIDKGHYHEKIHMRRVEPFQSATMGEDVVPNDTMRDGE
;
A
#
# COMPACT_ATOMS: atom_id res chain seq x y z
N MET A 1 30.07 14.83 -0.67
CA MET A 1 29.78 15.87 0.34
C MET A 1 30.80 15.89 1.45
N LEU A 2 30.93 14.84 2.29
CA LEU A 2 31.95 14.84 3.36
C LEU A 2 33.38 14.94 2.81
N GLU A 3 33.72 14.13 1.80
CA GLU A 3 35.05 14.18 1.16
C GLU A 3 35.31 15.54 0.47
N SER A 4 34.29 16.13 -0.15
CA SER A 4 34.37 17.46 -0.78
C SER A 4 34.61 18.57 0.24
N LEU A 5 33.94 18.51 1.40
CA LEU A 5 34.10 19.51 2.47
C LEU A 5 35.47 19.40 3.15
N LYS A 6 35.95 18.17 3.39
CA LYS A 6 37.27 17.91 3.97
C LYS A 6 38.42 18.51 3.14
N ALA A 7 38.22 18.70 1.83
CA ALA A 7 39.23 19.31 0.96
C ALA A 7 39.45 20.80 1.24
N THR A 8 38.51 21.48 1.90
CA THR A 8 38.53 22.95 2.07
C THR A 8 38.40 23.37 3.54
N LEU A 9 37.65 22.64 4.35
CA LEU A 9 37.30 22.99 5.72
C LEU A 9 37.43 21.77 6.63
N THR A 10 38.00 21.97 7.82
CA THR A 10 38.03 20.95 8.87
C THR A 10 37.76 21.60 10.23
N TRP A 11 36.94 20.96 11.06
CA TRP A 11 36.69 21.39 12.45
C TRP A 11 36.38 20.17 13.34
N PRO A 12 36.57 20.27 14.66
CA PRO A 12 36.19 19.21 15.59
C PRO A 12 34.71 18.83 15.41
N VAL A 13 34.39 17.54 15.43
CA VAL A 13 33.03 16.99 15.22
C VAL A 13 32.34 17.30 13.87
N MET A 14 33.08 17.79 12.85
CA MET A 14 32.54 18.07 11.50
C MET A 14 31.64 16.97 10.93
N THR A 15 32.09 15.72 11.01
CA THR A 15 31.32 14.58 10.48
C THR A 15 29.95 14.45 11.16
N LYS A 16 29.85 14.71 12.46
CA LYS A 16 28.59 14.66 13.21
C LYS A 16 27.67 15.82 12.81
N SER A 17 28.21 17.04 12.67
CA SER A 17 27.46 18.23 12.26
C SER A 17 26.88 18.07 10.85
N VAL A 18 27.68 17.62 9.88
CA VAL A 18 27.21 17.39 8.50
C VAL A 18 26.16 16.28 8.44
N ARG A 19 26.34 15.18 9.18
CA ARG A 19 25.33 14.11 9.25
C ARG A 19 24.03 14.60 9.88
N SER A 20 24.10 15.41 10.93
CA SER A 20 22.92 16.03 11.55
C SER A 20 22.17 16.92 10.55
N TRP A 21 22.91 17.79 9.85
CA TRP A 21 22.35 18.66 8.82
C TRP A 21 21.64 17.90 7.70
N VAL A 22 22.30 16.87 7.13
CA VAL A 22 21.73 16.08 6.04
C VAL A 22 20.48 15.29 6.49
N ARG A 23 20.44 14.82 7.75
CA ARG A 23 19.27 14.13 8.32
C ARG A 23 18.08 15.06 8.47
N ASN A 24 18.31 16.29 8.95
CA ASN A 24 17.29 17.30 9.19
C ASN A 24 16.90 18.10 7.93
N CYS A 25 17.66 17.99 6.83
CA CYS A 25 17.37 18.71 5.59
C CYS A 25 16.07 18.22 4.92
N LYS A 26 15.06 19.09 4.87
CA LYS A 26 13.74 18.82 4.25
C LYS A 26 13.85 18.38 2.78
N GLN A 27 14.69 19.05 1.99
CA GLN A 27 14.86 18.71 0.57
C GLN A 27 15.53 17.36 0.37
N CYS A 28 16.52 17.02 1.20
CA CYS A 28 17.13 15.69 1.18
C CYS A 28 16.12 14.63 1.61
N ALA A 29 15.31 14.89 2.63
CA ALA A 29 14.30 13.97 3.12
C ALA A 29 13.23 13.64 2.06
N ARG A 30 12.79 14.65 1.30
CA ARG A 30 11.75 14.49 0.26
C ARG A 30 12.22 13.79 -1.02
N ASN A 31 13.52 13.79 -1.29
CA ASN A 31 14.08 13.32 -2.56
C ASN A 31 14.94 12.07 -2.44
N LYS A 32 15.44 11.75 -1.24
CA LYS A 32 16.28 10.56 -1.04
C LYS A 32 15.44 9.41 -0.52
N ASP A 33 15.52 8.29 -1.21
CA ASP A 33 15.07 7.00 -0.69
C ASP A 33 16.00 6.59 0.47
N ARG A 34 15.43 6.33 1.65
CA ARG A 34 16.17 6.12 2.92
C ARG A 34 16.43 4.65 3.25
N GLY A 35 16.21 3.73 2.31
CA GLY A 35 16.57 2.32 2.45
C GLY A 35 15.39 1.46 2.91
N PRO A 36 15.56 0.57 3.92
CA PRO A 36 14.50 -0.35 4.31
C PRO A 36 13.28 0.40 4.87
N ARG A 37 12.09 -0.15 4.58
CA ARG A 37 10.81 0.41 5.04
C ARG A 37 10.60 0.16 6.53
N TYR A 38 9.77 1.00 7.16
CA TYR A 38 9.54 1.01 8.60
C TYR A 38 8.16 0.45 8.98
N GLY A 39 8.07 -0.09 10.18
CA GLY A 39 6.82 -0.50 10.81
C GLY A 39 6.40 -1.90 10.40
N LYS A 40 6.52 -2.86 11.33
CA LYS A 40 6.03 -4.22 11.09
C LYS A 40 4.51 -4.19 10.92
N LEU A 41 4.04 -4.91 9.91
CA LEU A 41 2.61 -5.01 9.63
C LEU A 41 1.93 -5.83 10.72
N PRO A 42 0.81 -5.32 11.28
CA PRO A 42 0.03 -6.08 12.23
C PRO A 42 -0.63 -7.29 11.55
N LYS A 43 -0.94 -8.32 12.34
CA LYS A 43 -1.71 -9.47 11.84
C LYS A 43 -3.08 -8.99 11.38
N LYS A 44 -3.49 -9.45 10.19
CA LYS A 44 -4.76 -9.05 9.60
C LYS A 44 -5.91 -9.62 10.42
N GLN A 45 -6.67 -8.75 11.07
CA GLN A 45 -7.86 -9.16 11.81
C GLN A 45 -9.05 -9.28 10.86
N TRP A 46 -9.81 -10.38 11.02
CA TRP A 46 -11.09 -10.53 10.36
C TRP A 46 -12.14 -9.68 11.09
N ARG A 47 -12.83 -8.82 10.34
CA ARG A 47 -13.97 -8.05 10.88
C ARG A 47 -15.25 -8.77 10.46
N SER A 48 -15.99 -9.26 11.44
CA SER A 48 -17.31 -9.85 11.25
C SER A 48 -18.34 -8.74 11.01
N GLY A 49 -19.17 -8.84 9.97
CA GLY A 49 -20.29 -7.95 9.72
C GLY A 49 -20.37 -7.37 8.31
N HIS A 50 -21.58 -7.04 7.87
CA HIS A 50 -21.85 -6.44 6.56
C HIS A 50 -21.77 -4.91 6.63
N THR A 51 -20.59 -4.38 6.90
CA THR A 51 -20.33 -2.93 6.88
C THR A 51 -19.42 -2.58 5.71
N LYS A 52 -19.73 -1.51 4.99
CA LYS A 52 -18.86 -0.98 3.93
C LYS A 52 -17.50 -0.62 4.54
N LEU A 53 -16.43 -1.28 4.10
CA LEU A 53 -15.07 -0.96 4.51
C LEU A 53 -14.48 0.09 3.56
N PRO A 54 -14.21 1.34 4.02
CA PRO A 54 -13.56 2.32 3.17
C PRO A 54 -12.13 1.88 2.87
N ASN A 55 -11.70 1.99 1.60
CA ASN A 55 -10.30 1.78 1.27
C ASN A 55 -9.48 2.99 1.72
N THR A 56 -8.22 2.74 2.10
CA THR A 56 -7.24 3.81 2.30
C THR A 56 -6.78 4.34 0.95
N ALA A 57 -6.59 5.65 0.85
CA ALA A 57 -6.23 6.32 -0.39
C ALA A 57 -5.02 5.66 -1.09
N LYS A 58 -5.20 5.38 -2.39
CA LYS A 58 -4.19 4.80 -3.28
C LYS A 58 -3.53 3.53 -2.73
N ASN A 59 -4.31 2.63 -2.13
CA ASN A 59 -3.87 1.30 -1.71
C ASN A 59 -4.33 0.22 -2.71
N PRO A 60 -3.53 -0.10 -3.74
CA PRO A 60 -3.92 -1.07 -4.76
C PRO A 60 -4.11 -2.50 -4.21
N GLN A 61 -3.42 -2.84 -3.12
CA GLN A 61 -3.46 -4.17 -2.50
C GLN A 61 -4.78 -4.42 -1.78
N ALA A 62 -5.45 -3.38 -1.27
CA ALA A 62 -6.78 -3.51 -0.68
C ALA A 62 -7.81 -4.06 -1.68
N ASN A 63 -7.66 -3.73 -2.97
CA ASN A 63 -8.52 -4.22 -4.04
C ASN A 63 -7.87 -5.31 -4.90
N TRP A 64 -6.95 -6.09 -4.31
CA TRP A 64 -6.17 -7.10 -5.02
C TRP A 64 -7.02 -8.15 -5.75
N VAL A 65 -8.08 -8.66 -5.10
CA VAL A 65 -8.90 -9.74 -5.66
C VAL A 65 -9.58 -9.31 -6.95
N VAL A 66 -10.19 -8.11 -6.97
CA VAL A 66 -10.82 -7.54 -8.17
C VAL A 66 -9.77 -7.28 -9.25
N LYS A 67 -8.58 -6.78 -8.88
CA LYS A 67 -7.49 -6.57 -9.84
C LYS A 67 -7.01 -7.87 -10.48
N GLN A 68 -6.96 -8.97 -9.73
CA GLN A 68 -6.65 -10.28 -10.29
C GLN A 68 -7.76 -10.82 -11.18
N ALA A 69 -9.02 -10.57 -10.82
CA ALA A 69 -10.15 -10.90 -11.70
C ALA A 69 -10.03 -10.14 -13.03
N HIS A 70 -9.78 -8.83 -13.00
CA HIS A 70 -9.56 -8.02 -14.21
C HIS A 70 -8.39 -8.55 -15.05
N ARG A 71 -7.26 -8.89 -14.43
CA ARG A 71 -6.12 -9.49 -15.15
C ARG A 71 -6.50 -10.82 -15.82
N SER A 72 -7.26 -11.66 -15.11
CA SER A 72 -7.70 -12.95 -15.63
C SER A 72 -8.67 -12.80 -16.80
N ILE A 73 -9.59 -11.82 -16.72
CA ILE A 73 -10.51 -11.46 -17.80
C ILE A 73 -9.71 -10.98 -19.01
N ASN A 74 -8.79 -10.02 -18.83
CA ASN A 74 -7.98 -9.48 -19.93
C ASN A 74 -7.12 -10.56 -20.61
N ASN A 75 -6.52 -11.46 -19.83
CA ASN A 75 -5.74 -12.57 -20.40
C ASN A 75 -6.61 -13.53 -21.23
N LYS A 76 -7.88 -13.71 -20.86
CA LYS A 76 -8.82 -14.57 -21.59
C LYS A 76 -9.44 -13.89 -22.81
N LEU A 77 -9.52 -12.56 -22.83
CA LEU A 77 -10.00 -11.76 -23.97
C LEU A 77 -8.89 -11.48 -25.01
N CYS A 78 -7.62 -11.49 -24.60
CA CYS A 78 -6.48 -11.23 -25.48
C CYS A 78 -6.39 -12.10 -26.76
N PRO A 79 -6.85 -13.36 -26.79
CA PRO A 79 -6.80 -14.20 -28.00
C PRO A 79 -7.86 -13.83 -29.04
N ASP A 80 -8.95 -13.18 -28.63
CA ASP A 80 -10.13 -13.01 -29.49
C ASP A 80 -9.96 -11.73 -30.33
N SER A 81 -10.03 -11.85 -31.66
CA SER A 81 -10.07 -10.71 -32.58
C SER A 81 -11.48 -10.12 -32.60
N ILE A 82 -11.82 -9.36 -31.58
CA ILE A 82 -13.16 -8.78 -31.41
C ILE A 82 -13.28 -7.54 -32.31
N THR A 83 -14.19 -7.58 -33.28
CA THR A 83 -14.45 -6.45 -34.21
C THR A 83 -15.78 -5.78 -33.91
N ASN A 84 -16.77 -6.56 -33.48
CA ASN A 84 -18.16 -6.10 -33.29
C ASN A 84 -18.55 -6.05 -31.79
N MET A 85 -19.58 -5.25 -31.47
CA MET A 85 -20.11 -5.16 -30.10
C MET A 85 -20.82 -6.45 -29.65
N GLU A 86 -21.51 -7.14 -30.57
CA GLU A 86 -22.14 -8.43 -30.27
C GLU A 86 -21.09 -9.52 -29.95
N GLU A 87 -19.98 -9.53 -30.67
CA GLU A 87 -18.84 -10.42 -30.39
C GLU A 87 -18.24 -10.15 -29.02
N TRP A 88 -18.17 -8.88 -28.62
CA TRP A 88 -17.71 -8.48 -27.29
C TRP A 88 -18.61 -9.03 -26.17
N GLU A 89 -19.93 -8.89 -26.31
CA GLU A 89 -20.90 -9.38 -25.31
C GLU A 89 -20.86 -10.91 -25.21
N ASN A 90 -20.78 -11.59 -26.35
CA ASN A 90 -20.64 -13.05 -26.42
C ASN A 90 -19.33 -13.51 -25.78
N CYS A 91 -18.19 -12.89 -26.12
CA CYS A 91 -16.90 -13.20 -25.50
C CYS A 91 -16.93 -12.98 -23.99
N LEU A 92 -17.50 -11.87 -23.52
CA LEU A 92 -17.60 -11.59 -22.10
C LEU A 92 -18.43 -12.67 -21.37
N SER A 93 -19.55 -13.09 -21.95
CA SER A 93 -20.39 -14.14 -21.37
C SER A 93 -19.64 -15.48 -21.26
N VAL A 94 -18.88 -15.85 -22.30
CA VAL A 94 -18.07 -17.08 -22.36
C VAL A 94 -16.92 -17.01 -21.35
N VAL A 95 -16.20 -15.89 -21.26
CA VAL A 95 -15.13 -15.69 -20.28
C VAL A 95 -15.67 -15.79 -18.86
N MET A 96 -16.83 -15.19 -18.58
CA MET A 96 -17.47 -15.25 -17.26
C MET A 96 -17.91 -16.67 -16.90
N PHE A 97 -18.41 -17.45 -17.86
CA PHE A 97 -18.71 -18.87 -17.65
C PHE A 97 -17.42 -19.66 -17.37
N ALA A 98 -16.40 -19.49 -18.22
CA ALA A 98 -15.11 -20.17 -18.07
C ALA A 98 -14.45 -19.86 -16.73
N MET A 99 -14.49 -18.61 -16.25
CA MET A 99 -13.93 -18.25 -14.94
C MET A 99 -14.66 -18.93 -13.77
N ARG A 100 -15.97 -19.17 -13.87
CA ARG A 100 -16.75 -19.85 -12.83
C ARG A 100 -16.58 -21.37 -12.85
N ALA A 101 -16.32 -21.95 -14.03
CA ALA A 101 -16.11 -23.39 -14.21
C ALA A 101 -14.64 -23.82 -14.03
N GLN A 102 -13.67 -22.91 -14.20
CA GLN A 102 -12.25 -23.24 -14.12
C GLN A 102 -11.83 -23.67 -12.70
N HIS A 103 -11.12 -24.79 -12.61
CA HIS A 103 -10.54 -25.27 -11.37
C HIS A 103 -9.41 -24.34 -10.88
N HIS A 104 -9.50 -23.88 -9.63
CA HIS A 104 -8.43 -23.11 -8.99
C HIS A 104 -7.52 -23.99 -8.15
N THR A 105 -6.21 -23.92 -8.43
CA THR A 105 -5.18 -24.71 -7.72
C THR A 105 -5.15 -24.46 -6.21
N MET A 106 -5.45 -23.24 -5.75
CA MET A 106 -5.46 -22.88 -4.32
C MET A 106 -6.67 -23.42 -3.55
N MET A 107 -7.83 -23.56 -4.22
CA MET A 107 -9.05 -24.08 -3.60
C MET A 107 -9.25 -25.57 -3.89
N ALA A 108 -8.50 -26.12 -4.86
CA ALA A 108 -8.71 -27.43 -5.46
C ALA A 108 -10.17 -27.64 -5.94
N LEU A 109 -10.84 -26.54 -6.32
CA LEU A 109 -12.24 -26.48 -6.72
C LEU A 109 -12.47 -25.34 -7.71
N SER A 110 -13.55 -25.42 -8.47
CA SER A 110 -14.05 -24.29 -9.25
C SER A 110 -14.83 -23.31 -8.36
N PRO A 111 -14.87 -22.00 -8.69
CA PRO A 111 -15.66 -21.03 -7.95
C PRO A 111 -17.14 -21.39 -7.83
N SER A 112 -17.69 -22.01 -8.88
CA SER A 112 -19.08 -22.46 -8.89
C SER A 112 -19.34 -23.63 -7.96
N GLN A 113 -18.43 -24.62 -7.91
CA GLN A 113 -18.47 -25.71 -6.94
C GLN A 113 -18.43 -25.18 -5.50
N ALA A 114 -17.54 -24.23 -5.23
CA ALA A 114 -17.45 -23.62 -3.90
C ALA A 114 -18.71 -22.83 -3.52
N ALA A 115 -19.29 -22.06 -4.45
CA ALA A 115 -20.47 -21.24 -4.16
C ALA A 115 -21.78 -22.02 -4.06
N PHE A 116 -21.97 -23.03 -4.91
CA PHE A 116 -23.26 -23.73 -5.06
C PHE A 116 -23.24 -25.19 -4.58
N GLY A 117 -22.07 -25.75 -4.22
CA GLY A 117 -21.94 -27.16 -3.85
C GLY A 117 -22.15 -28.14 -5.02
N ARG A 118 -22.15 -27.64 -6.25
CA ARG A 118 -22.36 -28.41 -7.49
C ARG A 118 -21.45 -27.91 -8.60
N ASP A 119 -21.02 -28.82 -9.46
CA ASP A 119 -20.25 -28.45 -10.65
C ASP A 119 -21.13 -27.90 -11.78
N MET A 120 -20.54 -27.00 -12.59
CA MET A 120 -21.20 -26.39 -13.74
C MET A 120 -21.13 -27.26 -15.00
N LEU A 121 -20.13 -28.12 -15.12
CA LEU A 121 -19.93 -28.99 -16.28
C LEU A 121 -20.55 -30.38 -16.05
N PHE A 122 -20.35 -30.94 -14.86
CA PHE A 122 -20.81 -32.27 -14.51
C PHE A 122 -21.81 -32.25 -13.36
N ALA A 123 -22.71 -33.24 -13.31
CA ALA A 123 -23.65 -33.41 -12.19
C ALA A 123 -22.95 -34.04 -10.97
N CYS A 124 -21.87 -33.41 -10.48
CA CYS A 124 -21.11 -33.86 -9.32
C CYS A 124 -21.44 -33.00 -8.10
N ARG A 125 -21.89 -33.66 -7.02
CA ARG A 125 -22.07 -33.01 -5.71
C ARG A 125 -20.70 -32.83 -5.07
N THR A 126 -20.42 -31.61 -4.62
CA THR A 126 -19.17 -31.27 -3.95
C THR A 126 -19.46 -30.84 -2.52
N GLU A 127 -18.89 -31.53 -1.54
CA GLU A 127 -18.92 -31.11 -0.15
C GLU A 127 -17.67 -30.31 0.17
N PHE A 128 -17.84 -29.21 0.90
CA PHE A 128 -16.75 -28.27 1.16
C PHE A 128 -16.66 -27.84 2.61
N ASP A 129 -15.49 -28.08 3.20
CA ASP A 129 -15.15 -27.57 4.53
C ASP A 129 -14.53 -26.17 4.41
N TRP A 130 -15.36 -25.15 4.68
CA TRP A 130 -14.95 -23.75 4.73
C TRP A 130 -13.90 -23.49 5.81
N SER A 131 -13.89 -24.26 6.90
CA SER A 131 -12.99 -24.07 8.03
C SER A 131 -11.56 -24.39 7.62
N GLN A 132 -11.36 -25.52 6.92
CA GLN A 132 -10.05 -25.89 6.38
C GLN A 132 -9.55 -24.87 5.36
N GLN A 133 -10.41 -24.39 4.47
CA GLN A 133 -9.99 -23.39 3.47
C GLN A 133 -9.64 -22.05 4.11
N GLN A 134 -10.39 -21.63 5.12
CA GLN A 134 -10.11 -20.41 5.87
C GLN A 134 -8.76 -20.53 6.59
N ARG A 135 -8.46 -21.68 7.21
CA ARG A 135 -7.16 -21.95 7.82
C ARG A 135 -6.00 -21.87 6.81
N ARG A 136 -6.13 -22.51 5.64
CA ARG A 136 -5.11 -22.46 4.57
C ARG A 136 -4.84 -21.02 4.12
N LYS A 137 -5.91 -20.25 3.95
CA LYS A 137 -5.84 -18.82 3.59
C LYS A 137 -5.12 -18.02 4.68
N ASP A 138 -5.45 -18.25 5.95
CA ASP A 138 -4.84 -17.54 7.07
C ASP A 138 -3.36 -17.88 7.23
N GLU A 139 -2.97 -19.15 7.05
CA GLU A 139 -1.58 -19.59 7.01
C GLU A 139 -0.81 -18.92 5.85
N GLN A 140 -1.42 -18.79 4.67
CA GLN A 140 -0.80 -18.11 3.54
C GLN A 140 -0.65 -16.60 3.79
N ILE A 141 -1.69 -15.95 4.36
CA ILE A 141 -1.64 -14.54 4.75
C ILE A 141 -0.49 -14.33 5.74
N GLN A 142 -0.38 -15.18 6.76
CA GLN A 142 0.68 -15.10 7.76
C GLN A 142 2.07 -15.25 7.12
N ARG A 143 2.27 -16.26 6.26
CA ARG A 143 3.54 -16.44 5.53
C ARG A 143 3.90 -15.23 4.67
N THR A 144 2.94 -14.61 3.99
CA THR A 144 3.18 -13.39 3.21
C THR A 144 3.51 -12.21 4.11
N THR A 145 2.78 -12.02 5.21
CA THR A 145 3.06 -10.97 6.19
C THR A 145 4.44 -11.14 6.82
N ASP A 146 4.85 -12.35 7.16
CA ASP A 146 6.17 -12.63 7.76
C ASP A 146 7.30 -12.34 6.76
N ARG A 147 7.11 -12.68 5.47
CA ARG A 147 8.05 -12.33 4.40
C ARG A 147 8.14 -10.82 4.18
N GLU A 148 7.01 -10.10 4.21
CA GLU A 148 7.00 -8.63 4.13
C GLU A 148 7.75 -8.05 5.34
N ASN A 149 7.42 -8.51 6.55
CA ASN A 149 8.00 -8.03 7.81
C ASN A 149 9.50 -8.31 7.95
N ALA A 150 10.02 -9.38 7.36
CA ALA A 150 11.45 -9.69 7.37
C ALA A 150 12.31 -8.59 6.70
N ALA A 151 11.73 -7.83 5.75
CA ALA A 151 12.39 -6.71 5.09
C ALA A 151 12.17 -5.36 5.79
N LEU A 152 11.32 -5.32 6.82
CA LEU A 152 10.93 -4.09 7.52
C LEU A 152 11.73 -3.92 8.80
N LEU A 153 12.14 -2.68 9.07
CA LEU A 153 12.69 -2.31 10.37
C LEU A 153 11.56 -2.12 11.38
N GLU A 154 11.77 -2.64 12.58
CA GLU A 154 10.86 -2.44 13.71
C GLU A 154 10.77 -0.96 14.07
N TYR A 155 9.56 -0.41 13.97
CA TYR A 155 9.26 0.98 14.27
C TYR A 155 7.81 1.11 14.71
N GLU A 156 7.58 1.80 15.81
CA GLU A 156 6.25 2.10 16.31
C GLU A 156 5.98 3.60 16.16
N PHE A 157 5.02 3.93 15.31
CA PHE A 157 4.59 5.31 15.11
C PHE A 157 3.85 5.79 16.34
N GLN A 158 4.18 6.99 16.81
CA GLN A 158 3.47 7.66 17.90
C GLN A 158 2.56 8.78 17.35
N PRO A 159 1.43 9.09 18.01
CA PRO A 159 0.72 10.34 17.77
C PRO A 159 1.69 11.53 17.94
N GLU A 160 1.46 12.62 17.19
CA GLU A 160 2.28 13.85 17.20
C GLU A 160 3.62 13.78 16.46
N GLU A 161 4.04 12.58 16.03
CA GLU A 161 5.26 12.43 15.26
C GLU A 161 5.12 12.99 13.83
N MET A 162 6.23 13.52 13.29
CA MET A 162 6.31 13.96 11.90
C MET A 162 6.64 12.78 10.99
N VAL A 163 5.87 12.63 9.92
CA VAL A 163 6.03 11.56 8.94
C VAL A 163 5.99 12.10 7.52
N MET A 164 6.69 11.41 6.62
CA MET A 164 6.65 11.65 5.19
C MET A 164 5.79 10.60 4.50
N VAL A 165 5.06 11.01 3.47
CA VAL A 165 4.18 10.12 2.69
C VAL A 165 4.77 9.91 1.31
N SER A 166 4.97 8.66 0.93
CA SER A 166 5.42 8.30 -0.42
C SER A 166 4.33 8.61 -1.45
N ARG A 167 4.70 9.35 -2.51
CA ARG A 167 3.82 9.60 -3.66
C ARG A 167 3.65 8.30 -4.46
N SER A 168 2.41 7.97 -4.80
CA SER A 168 2.10 6.74 -5.55
C SER A 168 1.72 7.01 -7.02
N ASN A 169 2.08 8.17 -7.58
CA ASN A 169 1.72 8.52 -8.95
C ASN A 169 2.66 7.80 -9.93
N GLN A 170 2.11 6.90 -10.75
CA GLN A 170 2.89 6.17 -11.76
C GLN A 170 3.40 7.06 -12.90
N ARG A 171 2.69 8.16 -13.19
CA ARG A 171 3.08 9.19 -14.17
C ARG A 171 3.50 10.46 -13.45
N ALA A 172 4.52 10.37 -12.61
CA ALA A 172 5.09 11.55 -11.96
C ALA A 172 5.85 12.40 -13.01
N PRO A 173 5.66 13.74 -13.03
CA PRO A 173 6.49 14.64 -13.83
C PRO A 173 7.98 14.47 -13.49
N LYS A 174 8.84 14.72 -14.48
CA LYS A 174 10.31 14.66 -14.30
C LYS A 174 10.71 15.64 -13.18
N LEU A 175 11.65 15.22 -12.32
CA LEU A 175 12.13 15.97 -11.13
C LEU A 175 11.11 16.18 -10.00
N GLN A 176 9.92 15.55 -10.06
CA GLN A 176 8.99 15.58 -8.94
C GLN A 176 9.60 14.88 -7.70
N GLN A 177 9.38 15.46 -6.54
CA GLN A 177 9.84 14.91 -5.27
C GLN A 177 9.15 13.57 -4.96
N ILE A 178 9.87 12.66 -4.33
CA ILE A 178 9.41 11.29 -4.06
C ILE A 178 8.40 11.28 -2.91
N PHE A 179 8.65 12.11 -1.89
CA PHE A 179 7.81 12.18 -0.69
C PHE A 179 7.11 13.53 -0.54
N ASP A 180 5.92 13.47 0.04
CA ASP A 180 5.13 14.58 0.51
C ASP A 180 5.25 14.75 2.02
N GLY A 181 5.11 16.00 2.47
CA GLY A 181 5.26 16.35 3.86
C GLY A 181 6.68 16.85 4.18
N PRO A 182 7.00 17.07 5.45
CA PRO A 182 6.52 16.31 6.61
C PRO A 182 5.10 16.68 7.08
N PHE A 183 4.34 15.68 7.54
CA PHE A 183 2.99 15.82 8.09
C PHE A 183 2.96 15.29 9.53
N ARG A 184 2.08 15.84 10.37
CA ARG A 184 1.90 15.38 11.75
C ARG A 184 0.91 14.22 11.81
N VAL A 185 1.23 13.19 12.58
CA VAL A 185 0.32 12.07 12.85
C VAL A 185 -0.70 12.50 13.90
N HIS A 186 -1.98 12.54 13.54
CA HIS A 186 -3.07 12.80 14.50
C HIS A 186 -3.39 11.55 15.34
N GLY A 187 -3.29 10.36 14.74
CA GLY A 187 -3.59 9.12 15.48
C GLY A 187 -3.24 7.86 14.72
N VAL A 188 -2.94 6.81 15.48
CA VAL A 188 -2.50 5.50 14.98
C VAL A 188 -3.59 4.46 15.29
N ARG A 189 -4.03 3.72 14.27
CA ARG A 189 -4.96 2.60 14.44
C ARG A 189 -4.21 1.28 14.55
N SER A 190 -4.77 0.33 15.30
CA SER A 190 -4.26 -1.05 15.45
C SER A 190 -4.05 -1.80 14.13
N ASP A 191 -4.79 -1.42 13.07
CA ASP A 191 -4.75 -2.08 11.76
C ASP A 191 -3.57 -1.62 10.89
N GLY A 192 -2.71 -0.72 11.39
CA GLY A 192 -1.62 -0.13 10.63
C GLY A 192 -2.04 1.00 9.70
N ILE A 193 -3.14 1.67 10.05
CA ILE A 193 -3.62 2.86 9.35
C ILE A 193 -3.31 4.06 10.24
N LEU A 194 -2.59 5.03 9.67
CA LEU A 194 -2.25 6.31 10.26
C LEU A 194 -3.25 7.35 9.77
N VAL A 195 -3.74 8.19 10.69
CA VAL A 195 -4.49 9.41 10.37
C VAL A 195 -3.50 10.55 10.41
N ILE A 196 -3.20 11.13 9.25
CA ILE A 196 -2.29 12.26 9.14
C ILE A 196 -3.07 13.56 8.97
N ASP A 197 -2.50 14.64 9.48
CA ASP A 197 -2.99 15.99 9.25
C ASP A 197 -2.21 16.65 8.09
N LYS A 198 -2.94 17.07 7.06
CA LYS A 198 -2.40 17.80 5.90
C LYS A 198 -2.64 19.32 6.00
N GLY A 199 -3.09 19.82 7.15
CA GLY A 199 -3.43 21.21 7.40
C GLY A 199 -4.91 21.48 7.14
N HIS A 200 -5.40 21.21 5.93
CA HIS A 200 -6.80 21.46 5.56
C HIS A 200 -7.75 20.28 5.85
N TYR A 201 -7.23 19.06 5.86
CA TYR A 201 -8.02 17.85 6.06
C TYR A 201 -7.17 16.72 6.65
N HIS A 202 -7.86 15.77 7.26
CA HIS A 202 -7.26 14.54 7.78
C HIS A 202 -7.35 13.42 6.73
N GLU A 203 -6.24 12.74 6.46
CA GLU A 203 -6.19 11.61 5.52
C GLU A 203 -5.82 10.30 6.21
N LYS A 204 -6.53 9.22 5.86
CA LYS A 204 -6.23 7.86 6.32
C LYS A 204 -5.25 7.17 5.36
N ILE A 205 -4.02 6.95 5.82
CA ILE A 205 -2.94 6.37 5.03
C ILE A 205 -2.45 5.07 5.67
N HIS A 206 -2.14 4.09 4.84
CA HIS A 206 -1.58 2.82 5.31
C HIS A 206 -0.08 2.95 5.60
N MET A 207 0.41 2.34 6.67
CA MET A 207 1.81 2.43 7.13
C MET A 207 2.86 2.12 6.04
N ARG A 208 2.56 1.20 5.11
CA ARG A 208 3.38 0.89 3.91
C ARG A 208 3.82 2.11 3.07
N ARG A 209 3.09 3.23 3.14
CA ARG A 209 3.36 4.45 2.36
C ARG A 209 3.96 5.55 3.22
N VAL A 210 4.29 5.28 4.48
CA VAL A 210 4.72 6.28 5.45
C VAL A 210 6.15 5.99 5.89
N GLU A 211 6.96 7.03 5.97
CA GLU A 211 8.31 6.97 6.50
C GLU A 211 8.48 7.98 7.64
N PRO A 212 9.16 7.62 8.74
CA PRO A 212 9.38 8.53 9.85
C PRO A 212 10.33 9.67 9.43
N PHE A 213 9.98 10.90 9.83
CA PHE A 213 10.83 12.05 9.62
C PHE A 213 11.70 12.27 10.87
N GLN A 214 12.98 11.90 10.77
CA GLN A 214 13.95 12.17 11.83
C GLN A 214 14.36 13.65 11.82
N SER A 215 13.65 14.51 12.55
CA SER A 215 14.17 15.81 12.95
C SER A 215 14.65 15.76 14.40
N ALA A 216 15.94 16.02 14.63
CA ALA A 216 16.50 16.14 15.97
C ALA A 216 16.05 17.43 16.71
N THR A 217 15.47 18.39 15.99
CA THR A 217 14.95 19.65 16.53
C THR A 217 13.44 19.57 16.62
N MET A 218 12.93 19.23 17.81
CA MET A 218 11.59 19.65 18.22
C MET A 218 11.62 21.18 18.36
N GLY A 219 10.82 21.91 17.58
CA GLY A 219 10.66 23.36 17.74
C GLY A 219 10.57 24.16 16.43
N GLU A 220 9.38 24.71 16.20
CA GLU A 220 9.06 25.95 15.47
C GLU A 220 9.22 26.06 13.94
N ASP A 221 10.24 25.52 13.29
CA ASP A 221 10.52 25.92 11.89
C ASP A 221 9.95 25.01 10.78
N VAL A 222 9.01 24.11 11.09
CA VAL A 222 8.55 23.08 10.12
C VAL A 222 7.09 23.17 9.72
N VAL A 223 6.27 23.93 10.43
CA VAL A 223 4.89 24.20 9.96
C VAL A 223 4.97 25.30 8.91
N PRO A 224 4.56 25.07 7.64
CA PRO A 224 4.25 26.19 6.77
C PRO A 224 3.09 26.93 7.44
N ASN A 225 3.34 28.14 7.94
CA ASN A 225 2.28 29.06 8.30
C ASN A 225 1.58 29.46 6.98
N ASP A 226 0.67 28.62 6.50
CA ASP A 226 -0.24 28.97 5.41
C ASP A 226 -1.35 29.87 5.97
N THR A 227 -0.94 31.04 6.46
CA THR A 227 -1.82 32.15 6.83
C THR A 227 -1.24 33.44 6.26
N MET A 228 -0.96 33.50 4.96
CA MET A 228 -0.90 34.77 4.20
C MET A 228 -1.10 34.51 2.71
N ARG A 229 -2.35 34.60 2.25
CA ARG A 229 -2.78 35.39 1.09
C ARG A 229 -4.24 35.06 0.80
N ASP A 230 -5.10 36.04 1.04
CA ASP A 230 -6.04 36.56 0.06
C ASP A 230 -6.56 37.88 0.64
N GLY A 231 -5.92 38.96 0.20
CA GLY A 231 -6.29 40.34 0.47
C GLY A 231 -5.92 41.13 -0.77
N GLU A 232 -6.95 41.76 -1.35
CA GLU A 232 -7.04 42.47 -2.64
C GLU A 232 -7.34 41.61 -3.88
#